data_AF-A0A1H3BEG1-F1
#
_entry.id   AF-A0A1H3BEG1-F1
#
_cell.length_a   1.000
_cell.length_b   1.000
_cell.length_c   1.000
_cell.angle_alpha   90.00
_cell.angle_beta   90.00
_cell.angle_gamma   90.00
#
_symmetry.space_group_name_H-M   'P 1'
#
loop_
_entity.id
_entity.type
_entity.pdbx_description
1 polymer ?
#
loop_
_entity_poly.entity_id
_entity_poly.type
_entity_poly.pdbx_seq_one_letter_code
_entity_poly.pdbx_strand_id
1 'polypeptide(L)'
;MVRFFRVGMLALMMVAVVGLTFGVNGASAKDTSAFRKVTKGSPSVEYVVSGKASVWEATYSFRVKDGSKTVSKGFGIASTGAPNWGDFKQVIKLPKSASALKKTLKVELYEESAKDGSEINKIVFPLKKGKFSGKNISFKDISIADPKVKYSFKGEAQVSKGVYHYVIGDGHDYVAVGSGKASADAPKWGKFSKSVSIPLSDVPVNGTLMLELYEKSPKDGQPIHGYLTPLDQLPWTK
;
A
#
# COMPACT_ATOMS: atom_id res chain seq x y z
N MET A 1 -47.65 4.22 -28.13
CA MET A 1 -46.89 2.95 -28.22
C MET A 1 -45.53 3.19 -27.57
N VAL A 2 -45.40 2.76 -26.32
CA VAL A 2 -44.28 3.08 -25.42
C VAL A 2 -43.09 2.17 -25.73
N ARG A 3 -41.90 2.74 -26.00
CA ARG A 3 -40.64 1.98 -26.09
C ARG A 3 -39.86 2.16 -24.79
N PHE A 4 -39.64 1.03 -24.13
CA PHE A 4 -39.00 0.89 -22.83
C PHE A 4 -37.51 1.27 -22.85
N PHE A 5 -37.09 2.04 -21.86
CA PHE A 5 -35.70 2.17 -21.43
C PHE A 5 -35.19 0.83 -20.88
N ARG A 6 -34.10 0.29 -21.44
CA ARG A 6 -33.31 -0.74 -20.76
C ARG A 6 -32.30 -0.06 -19.85
N VAL A 7 -32.60 -0.02 -18.55
CA VAL A 7 -31.62 0.29 -17.51
C VAL A 7 -30.70 -0.93 -17.39
N GLY A 8 -29.40 -0.73 -17.64
CA GLY A 8 -28.38 -1.73 -17.40
C GLY A 8 -28.30 -2.03 -15.91
N MET A 9 -28.70 -3.24 -15.53
CA MET A 9 -28.59 -3.77 -14.19
C MET A 9 -27.10 -3.99 -13.88
N LEU A 10 -26.50 -3.09 -13.10
CA LEU A 10 -25.20 -3.30 -12.49
C LEU A 10 -25.39 -4.40 -11.43
N ALA A 11 -24.98 -5.62 -11.75
CA ALA A 11 -24.95 -6.72 -10.79
C ALA A 11 -23.90 -6.40 -9.72
N LEU A 12 -24.35 -5.83 -8.61
CA LEU A 12 -23.58 -5.72 -7.38
C LEU A 12 -23.36 -7.14 -6.88
N MET A 13 -22.19 -7.70 -7.19
CA MET A 13 -21.77 -9.00 -6.67
C MET A 13 -21.54 -8.84 -5.16
N MET A 14 -22.60 -9.00 -4.37
CA MET A 14 -22.49 -9.19 -2.93
C MET A 14 -21.70 -10.48 -2.71
N VAL A 15 -20.42 -10.35 -2.40
CA VAL A 15 -19.70 -11.43 -1.75
C VAL A 15 -20.33 -11.54 -0.37
N ALA A 16 -21.20 -12.54 -0.19
CA ALA A 16 -21.66 -12.93 1.12
C ALA A 16 -20.42 -13.36 1.92
N VAL A 17 -19.93 -12.47 2.78
CA VAL A 17 -18.92 -12.79 3.78
C VAL A 17 -19.64 -13.69 4.79
N VAL A 18 -19.55 -14.99 4.57
CA VAL A 18 -19.83 -15.95 5.65
C VAL A 18 -18.80 -15.63 6.72
N GLY A 19 -19.25 -14.98 7.79
CA GLY A 19 -18.43 -14.72 8.96
C GLY A 19 -17.93 -16.07 9.49
N LEU A 20 -16.68 -16.38 9.19
CA LEU A 20 -15.97 -17.52 9.76
C LEU A 20 -15.73 -17.19 11.23
N THR A 21 -16.66 -17.57 12.10
CA THR A 21 -16.47 -17.48 13.55
C THR A 21 -15.58 -18.65 13.98
N PHE A 22 -14.28 -18.45 13.93
CA PHE A 22 -13.37 -19.26 14.74
C PHE A 22 -13.48 -18.81 16.18
N GLY A 23 -13.54 -19.77 17.11
CA GLY A 23 -13.62 -19.49 18.55
C GLY A 23 -12.57 -18.45 18.96
N VAL A 24 -13.05 -17.26 19.34
CA VAL A 24 -12.24 -16.14 19.81
C VAL A 24 -11.72 -16.46 21.21
N ASN A 25 -10.64 -17.23 21.26
CA ASN A 25 -9.68 -17.09 22.34
C ASN A 25 -8.65 -16.06 21.87
N GLY A 26 -8.85 -14.80 22.27
CA GLY A 26 -8.04 -13.62 21.95
C GLY A 26 -6.63 -13.65 22.53
N ALA A 27 -5.87 -14.71 22.24
CA ALA A 27 -4.44 -14.79 22.49
C ALA A 27 -3.71 -14.73 21.14
N SER A 28 -2.84 -13.74 20.96
CA SER A 28 -1.83 -13.75 19.90
C SER A 28 -1.10 -15.09 19.94
N ALA A 29 -1.27 -15.94 18.92
CA ALA A 29 -0.73 -17.29 18.98
C ALA A 29 0.81 -17.26 18.99
N LYS A 30 1.40 -17.87 20.03
CA LYS A 30 2.81 -18.27 20.06
C LYS A 30 2.92 -19.58 19.28
N ASP A 31 3.18 -19.46 17.97
CA ASP A 31 3.26 -20.58 17.01
C ASP A 31 2.01 -21.49 16.97
N THR A 32 1.85 -22.24 15.88
CA THR A 32 0.77 -23.23 15.67
C THR A 32 1.36 -24.48 15.04
N SER A 33 0.54 -25.52 14.85
CA SER A 33 0.96 -26.74 14.15
C SER A 33 1.44 -26.51 12.72
N ALA A 34 0.98 -25.43 12.05
CA ALA A 34 1.31 -25.15 10.65
C ALA A 34 2.12 -23.87 10.44
N PHE A 35 2.17 -22.94 11.40
CA PHE A 35 2.85 -21.65 11.27
C PHE A 35 3.67 -21.33 12.50
N ARG A 36 4.92 -20.90 12.31
CA ARG A 36 5.79 -20.50 13.41
C ARG A 36 6.73 -19.37 13.03
N LYS A 37 7.31 -18.72 14.05
CA LYS A 37 8.28 -17.61 13.90
C LYS A 37 7.77 -16.50 12.99
N VAL A 38 6.46 -16.25 13.04
CA VAL A 38 5.83 -15.22 12.22
C VAL A 38 6.23 -13.85 12.74
N THR A 39 6.77 -13.01 11.86
CA THR A 39 7.19 -11.64 12.16
C THR A 39 6.63 -10.70 11.10
N LYS A 40 6.31 -9.47 11.52
CA LYS A 40 5.81 -8.39 10.66
C LYS A 40 6.87 -7.32 10.46
N GLY A 41 6.91 -6.73 9.28
CA GLY A 41 7.70 -5.54 9.00
C GLY A 41 6.96 -4.26 9.39
N SER A 42 7.69 -3.14 9.49
CA SER A 42 7.06 -1.83 9.65
C SER A 42 6.32 -1.43 8.37
N PRO A 43 5.04 -1.05 8.46
CA PRO A 43 4.30 -0.62 7.28
C PRO A 43 4.78 0.75 6.78
N SER A 44 4.43 1.05 5.53
CA SER A 44 4.71 2.34 4.89
C SER A 44 3.59 2.73 3.93
N VAL A 45 3.36 4.03 3.77
CA VAL A 45 2.43 4.56 2.75
C VAL A 45 3.23 4.89 1.49
N GLU A 46 2.79 4.36 0.36
CA GLU A 46 3.38 4.61 -0.95
C GLU A 46 2.46 5.51 -1.78
N TYR A 47 3.02 6.61 -2.27
CA TYR A 47 2.40 7.50 -3.25
C TYR A 47 3.18 7.39 -4.55
N VAL A 48 2.44 7.31 -5.66
CA VAL A 48 3.03 7.35 -7.01
C VAL A 48 2.61 8.66 -7.65
N VAL A 49 3.58 9.56 -7.84
CA VAL A 49 3.42 10.85 -8.53
C VAL A 49 3.95 10.70 -9.94
N SER A 50 3.15 11.07 -10.93
CA SER A 50 3.56 11.04 -12.34
C SER A 50 3.25 12.38 -12.99
N GLY A 51 3.99 12.71 -14.04
CA GLY A 51 3.77 13.93 -14.81
C GLY A 51 4.87 14.11 -15.85
N LYS A 52 4.98 15.34 -16.35
CA LYS A 52 6.03 15.75 -17.27
C LYS A 52 6.91 16.82 -16.65
N ALA A 53 8.21 16.73 -16.87
CA ALA A 53 9.19 17.71 -16.46
C ALA A 53 10.06 18.16 -17.64
N SER A 54 10.39 19.45 -17.67
CA SER A 54 11.39 20.05 -18.56
C SER A 54 12.39 20.79 -17.66
N VAL A 55 13.44 20.08 -17.26
CA VAL A 55 14.45 20.52 -16.27
C VAL A 55 15.85 20.23 -16.80
N TRP A 56 16.86 20.98 -16.32
CA TRP A 56 18.26 20.75 -16.67
C TRP A 56 18.69 19.32 -16.33
N GLU A 57 19.40 18.67 -17.27
CA GLU A 57 19.87 17.27 -17.12
C GLU A 57 18.78 16.25 -16.75
N ALA A 58 17.53 16.55 -17.08
CA ALA A 58 16.36 15.75 -16.73
C ALA A 58 16.17 15.50 -15.22
N THR A 59 16.91 16.20 -14.36
CA THR A 59 16.92 15.93 -12.92
C THR A 59 16.05 16.94 -12.18
N TYR A 60 15.16 16.44 -11.34
CA TYR A 60 14.33 17.26 -10.46
C TYR A 60 14.49 16.80 -9.01
N SER A 61 14.33 17.73 -8.08
CA SER A 61 14.27 17.46 -6.66
C SER A 61 12.81 17.46 -6.19
N PHE A 62 12.53 16.68 -5.15
CA PHE A 62 11.24 16.68 -4.48
C PHE A 62 11.39 16.70 -2.97
N ARG A 63 10.38 17.25 -2.30
CA ARG A 63 10.19 17.08 -0.86
C ARG A 63 8.74 17.02 -0.47
N VAL A 64 8.44 16.28 0.59
CA VAL A 64 7.12 16.19 1.21
C VAL A 64 7.12 17.01 2.49
N LYS A 65 6.13 17.88 2.64
CA LYS A 65 5.97 18.78 3.77
C LYS A 65 4.74 18.41 4.60
N ASP A 66 4.92 18.36 5.91
CA ASP A 66 3.86 18.38 6.93
C ASP A 66 3.96 19.74 7.65
N GLY A 67 3.18 20.72 7.18
CA GLY A 67 3.38 22.12 7.57
C GLY A 67 4.78 22.61 7.21
N SER A 68 5.53 23.11 8.19
CA SER A 68 6.92 23.57 8.01
C SER A 68 7.94 22.43 8.00
N LYS A 69 7.57 21.21 8.44
CA LYS A 69 8.49 20.08 8.56
C LYS A 69 8.62 19.34 7.22
N THR A 70 9.85 19.01 6.83
CA THR A 70 10.10 18.09 5.71
C THR A 70 10.10 16.65 6.24
N VAL A 71 9.22 15.80 5.72
CA VAL A 71 9.05 14.40 6.16
C VAL A 71 9.60 13.38 5.17
N SER A 72 9.87 13.80 3.94
CA SER A 72 10.56 12.99 2.92
C SER A 72 11.18 13.95 1.90
N LYS A 73 12.29 13.56 1.28
CA LYS A 73 12.92 14.30 0.18
C LYS A 73 13.76 13.36 -0.69
N GLY A 74 14.08 13.80 -1.88
CA GLY A 74 14.96 13.09 -2.80
C GLY A 74 14.99 13.78 -4.15
N PHE A 75 15.45 13.06 -5.16
CA PHE A 75 15.47 13.50 -6.54
C PHE A 75 14.94 12.38 -7.44
N GLY A 76 14.59 12.76 -8.66
CA GLY A 76 14.20 11.83 -9.72
C GLY A 76 14.68 12.32 -11.07
N ILE A 77 14.55 11.44 -12.06
CA ILE A 77 15.01 11.67 -13.43
C ILE A 77 13.81 11.54 -14.35
N ALA A 78 13.57 12.56 -15.17
CA ALA A 78 12.60 12.53 -16.25
C ALA A 78 13.18 11.80 -17.47
N SER A 79 12.33 11.30 -18.36
CA SER A 79 12.80 10.53 -19.53
C SER A 79 13.64 11.35 -20.52
N THR A 80 13.58 12.68 -20.46
CA THR A 80 14.44 13.61 -21.21
C THR A 80 14.53 14.94 -20.48
N GLY A 81 15.57 15.72 -20.77
CA GLY A 81 15.83 17.03 -20.17
C GLY A 81 15.33 18.20 -21.01
N ALA A 82 15.37 19.40 -20.44
CA ALA A 82 15.05 20.63 -21.14
C ALA A 82 15.88 20.79 -22.43
N PRO A 83 15.31 21.36 -23.51
CA PRO A 83 13.98 21.99 -23.59
C PRO A 83 12.82 21.01 -23.80
N ASN A 84 13.09 19.70 -23.89
CA ASN A 84 12.05 18.69 -24.09
C ASN A 84 11.30 18.38 -22.79
N TRP A 85 10.05 17.94 -22.93
CA TRP A 85 9.24 17.48 -21.80
C TRP A 85 9.38 15.96 -21.63
N GLY A 86 10.12 15.54 -20.61
CA GLY A 86 10.25 14.14 -20.22
C GLY A 86 9.16 13.69 -19.26
N ASP A 87 8.71 12.45 -19.40
CA ASP A 87 7.82 11.80 -18.44
C ASP A 87 8.60 11.42 -17.18
N PHE A 88 7.99 11.56 -16.01
CA PHE A 88 8.55 11.06 -14.76
C PHE A 88 7.53 10.24 -13.97
N LYS A 89 8.06 9.36 -13.12
CA LYS A 89 7.30 8.59 -12.14
C LYS A 89 8.08 8.52 -10.84
N GLN A 90 7.65 9.31 -9.86
CA GLN A 90 8.22 9.34 -8.53
C GLN A 90 7.44 8.44 -7.60
N VAL A 91 8.12 7.49 -6.96
CA VAL A 91 7.58 6.73 -5.84
C VAL A 91 8.03 7.40 -4.54
N ILE A 92 7.08 7.88 -3.75
CA ILE A 92 7.32 8.50 -2.45
C ILE A 92 6.86 7.50 -1.39
N LYS A 93 7.79 7.07 -0.53
CA LYS A 93 7.52 6.18 0.59
C LYS A 93 7.58 6.96 1.90
N LEU A 94 6.48 6.97 2.64
CA LEU A 94 6.39 7.54 3.98
C LEU A 94 6.38 6.41 5.01
N PRO A 95 7.30 6.40 5.99
CA PRO A 95 7.32 5.39 7.03
C PRO A 95 6.08 5.51 7.93
N LYS A 96 5.79 4.44 8.69
CA LYS A 96 4.78 4.41 9.74
C LYS A 96 4.91 5.63 10.66
N SER A 97 3.98 6.57 10.52
CA SER A 97 3.91 7.81 11.32
C SER A 97 2.54 8.46 11.20
N ALA A 98 2.17 9.28 12.18
CA ALA A 98 0.93 10.06 12.12
C ALA A 98 0.85 10.93 10.86
N SER A 99 1.97 11.54 10.44
CA SER A 99 2.04 12.37 9.24
C SER A 99 1.69 11.62 7.96
N ALA A 100 2.07 10.35 7.83
CA ALA A 100 1.87 9.57 6.60
C ALA A 100 0.39 9.37 6.22
N LEU A 101 -0.52 9.50 7.20
CA LEU A 101 -1.97 9.37 7.03
C LEU A 101 -2.69 10.73 6.90
N LYS A 102 -1.99 11.84 7.08
CA LYS A 102 -2.58 13.19 7.02
C LYS A 102 -2.95 13.56 5.59
N LYS A 103 -4.18 14.05 5.41
CA LYS A 103 -4.65 14.63 4.14
C LYS A 103 -4.03 16.00 3.81
N THR A 104 -3.27 16.59 4.74
CA THR A 104 -2.69 17.94 4.65
C THR A 104 -1.26 17.95 4.11
N LEU A 105 -0.65 16.79 3.86
CA LEU A 105 0.69 16.71 3.29
C LEU A 105 0.74 17.42 1.93
N LYS A 106 1.86 18.08 1.65
CA LYS A 106 2.15 18.71 0.36
C LYS A 106 3.41 18.11 -0.24
N VAL A 107 3.46 18.01 -1.57
CA VAL A 107 4.68 17.75 -2.32
C VAL A 107 5.14 19.05 -2.95
N GLU A 108 6.43 19.29 -2.90
CA GLU A 108 7.11 20.30 -3.69
C GLU A 108 7.99 19.57 -4.71
N LEU A 109 7.84 19.90 -5.99
CA LEU A 109 8.80 19.54 -7.04
C LEU A 109 9.52 20.82 -7.45
N TYR A 110 10.83 20.75 -7.63
CA TYR A 110 11.65 21.90 -7.99
C TYR A 110 12.90 21.47 -8.74
N GLU A 111 13.54 22.44 -9.37
CA GLU A 111 14.84 22.29 -10.01
C GLU A 111 15.87 23.03 -9.16
N GLU A 112 17.08 22.50 -9.08
CA GLU A 112 18.21 23.19 -8.43
C GLU A 112 18.99 23.92 -9.51
N SER A 113 19.16 25.24 -9.35
CA SER A 113 19.88 26.09 -10.28
C SER A 113 21.33 25.64 -10.41
N ALA A 114 21.77 25.29 -11.62
CA ALA A 114 23.16 24.93 -11.89
C ALA A 114 24.15 26.07 -11.61
N LYS A 115 23.67 27.31 -11.50
CA LYS A 115 24.49 28.50 -11.22
C LYS A 115 24.88 28.64 -9.75
N ASP A 116 23.94 28.37 -8.85
CA ASP A 116 24.06 28.74 -7.43
C ASP A 116 23.36 27.77 -6.46
N GLY A 117 22.79 26.67 -6.94
CA GLY A 117 22.08 25.68 -6.13
C GLY A 117 20.74 26.15 -5.58
N SER A 118 20.26 27.34 -5.97
CA SER A 118 18.96 27.85 -5.51
C SER A 118 17.80 27.02 -6.06
N GLU A 119 16.71 26.91 -5.27
CA GLU A 119 15.49 26.22 -5.70
C GLU A 119 14.73 27.10 -6.70
N ILE A 120 14.64 26.67 -7.96
CA ILE A 120 13.92 27.35 -9.04
C ILE A 120 12.76 26.50 -9.56
N ASN A 121 11.86 27.13 -10.31
CA ASN A 121 10.75 26.48 -11.02
C ASN A 121 9.86 25.58 -10.14
N LYS A 122 9.74 25.92 -8.86
CA LYS A 122 9.02 25.13 -7.88
C LYS A 122 7.51 25.09 -8.15
N ILE A 123 6.91 23.92 -7.98
CA ILE A 123 5.47 23.71 -7.90
C ILE A 123 5.11 23.00 -6.60
N VAL A 124 3.97 23.37 -6.01
CA VAL A 124 3.47 22.80 -4.76
C VAL A 124 2.04 22.31 -4.95
N PHE A 125 1.76 21.08 -4.54
CA PHE A 125 0.43 20.47 -4.63
C PHE A 125 0.19 19.51 -3.45
N PRO A 126 -1.07 19.25 -3.06
CA PRO A 126 -1.34 18.33 -1.96
C PRO A 126 -1.00 16.89 -2.35
N LEU A 127 -0.42 16.13 -1.41
CA LEU A 127 -0.09 14.71 -1.59
C LEU A 127 -1.34 13.85 -1.39
N LYS A 128 -2.23 13.86 -2.38
CA LYS A 128 -3.48 13.09 -2.40
C LYS A 128 -3.80 12.60 -3.82
N LYS A 129 -4.57 11.53 -3.96
CA LYS A 129 -5.06 11.05 -5.26
C LYS A 129 -5.68 12.20 -6.06
N GLY A 130 -5.33 12.32 -7.35
CA GLY A 130 -5.96 13.26 -8.26
C GLY A 130 -5.04 13.75 -9.37
N LYS A 131 -5.57 14.63 -10.22
CA LYS A 131 -4.81 15.41 -11.20
C LYS A 131 -4.61 16.82 -10.66
N PHE A 132 -3.44 17.39 -10.92
CA PHE A 132 -3.05 18.71 -10.45
C PHE A 132 -2.65 19.57 -11.63
N SER A 133 -3.46 20.59 -11.88
CA SER A 133 -3.19 21.62 -12.89
C SER A 133 -2.69 22.88 -12.19
N GLY A 134 -1.47 23.31 -12.52
CA GLY A 134 -0.90 24.58 -12.08
C GLY A 134 0.01 25.11 -13.19
N LYS A 135 0.09 26.43 -13.35
CA LYS A 135 1.01 27.05 -14.31
C LYS A 135 2.42 26.98 -13.73
N ASN A 136 3.29 26.22 -14.37
CA ASN A 136 4.71 26.10 -14.02
C ASN A 136 5.51 25.85 -15.30
N ILE A 137 6.73 26.39 -15.38
CA ILE A 137 7.54 26.32 -16.60
C ILE A 137 8.31 25.01 -16.75
N SER A 138 8.51 24.26 -15.66
CA SER A 138 9.30 23.03 -15.62
C SER A 138 8.50 21.79 -15.30
N PHE A 139 7.26 21.89 -14.80
CA PHE A 139 6.42 20.75 -14.42
C PHE A 139 4.99 20.91 -14.92
N LYS A 140 4.42 19.85 -15.52
CA LYS A 140 3.02 19.82 -15.97
C LYS A 140 2.43 18.41 -15.93
N ASP A 141 1.13 18.32 -16.18
CA ASP A 141 0.37 17.06 -16.28
C ASP A 141 0.51 16.16 -15.03
N ILE A 142 0.60 16.78 -13.85
CA ILE A 142 0.87 16.08 -12.60
C ILE A 142 -0.37 15.28 -12.19
N SER A 143 -0.17 14.04 -11.79
CA SER A 143 -1.18 13.17 -11.21
C SER A 143 -0.61 12.30 -10.10
N ILE A 144 -1.45 11.97 -9.13
CA ILE A 144 -1.13 11.05 -8.05
C ILE A 144 -2.15 9.91 -8.10
N ALA A 145 -1.64 8.67 -8.16
CA ALA A 145 -2.47 7.46 -8.11
C ALA A 145 -3.06 7.25 -6.71
N ASP A 146 -3.96 6.28 -6.56
CA ASP A 146 -4.45 5.88 -5.24
C ASP A 146 -3.28 5.43 -4.35
N PRO A 147 -3.05 6.09 -3.20
CA PRO A 147 -2.00 5.70 -2.29
C PRO A 147 -2.30 4.34 -1.67
N LYS A 148 -1.25 3.60 -1.34
CA LYS A 148 -1.36 2.24 -0.79
C LYS A 148 -0.50 2.11 0.45
N VAL A 149 -1.00 1.39 1.45
CA VAL A 149 -0.21 0.96 2.60
C VAL A 149 0.40 -0.40 2.28
N LYS A 150 1.73 -0.48 2.39
CA LYS A 150 2.51 -1.70 2.21
C LYS A 150 2.68 -2.37 3.56
N TYR A 151 2.13 -3.58 3.67
CA TYR A 151 2.37 -4.49 4.78
C TYR A 151 3.34 -5.59 4.35
N SER A 152 4.12 -6.10 5.29
CA SER A 152 4.98 -7.26 5.05
C SER A 152 5.01 -8.17 6.26
N PHE A 153 5.08 -9.47 6.01
CA PHE A 153 5.19 -10.49 7.04
C PHE A 153 5.95 -11.70 6.50
N LYS A 154 6.66 -12.40 7.38
CA LYS A 154 7.50 -13.56 7.06
C LYS A 154 7.45 -14.57 8.20
N GLY A 155 7.74 -15.82 7.91
CA GLY A 155 7.77 -16.88 8.92
C GLY A 155 8.16 -18.22 8.33
N GLU A 156 7.85 -19.28 9.06
CA GLU A 156 7.95 -20.66 8.60
C GLU A 156 6.55 -21.28 8.59
N ALA A 157 6.25 -22.07 7.56
CA ALA A 157 5.01 -22.80 7.42
C ALA A 157 5.29 -24.28 7.10
N GLN A 158 4.51 -25.17 7.71
CA GLN A 158 4.46 -26.60 7.42
C GLN A 158 3.04 -26.91 6.93
N VAL A 159 2.83 -26.75 5.62
CA VAL A 159 1.51 -26.86 4.98
C VAL A 159 1.57 -27.75 3.74
N SER A 160 0.47 -28.42 3.40
CA SER A 160 0.37 -29.31 2.23
C SER A 160 0.68 -28.55 0.93
N LYS A 161 1.53 -29.16 0.09
CA LYS A 161 2.05 -28.56 -1.16
C LYS A 161 2.75 -27.21 -0.98
N GLY A 162 3.10 -26.87 0.27
CA GLY A 162 3.73 -25.60 0.63
C GLY A 162 2.82 -24.39 0.44
N VAL A 163 1.52 -24.57 0.20
CA VAL A 163 0.59 -23.47 -0.07
C VAL A 163 -0.08 -23.04 1.23
N TYR A 164 0.08 -21.76 1.58
CA TYR A 164 -0.67 -21.12 2.66
C TYR A 164 -1.58 -20.04 2.10
N HIS A 165 -2.62 -19.72 2.85
CA HIS A 165 -3.54 -18.63 2.57
C HIS A 165 -3.41 -17.56 3.64
N TYR A 166 -3.82 -16.34 3.30
CA TYR A 166 -3.90 -15.26 4.25
C TYR A 166 -5.14 -14.42 4.04
N VAL A 167 -5.63 -13.85 5.13
CA VAL A 167 -6.63 -12.80 5.16
C VAL A 167 -6.11 -11.69 6.07
N ILE A 168 -6.35 -10.45 5.67
CA ILE A 168 -6.13 -9.27 6.50
C ILE A 168 -7.48 -8.58 6.65
N GLY A 169 -7.88 -8.32 7.89
CA GLY A 169 -9.15 -7.68 8.20
C GLY A 169 -9.09 -6.92 9.52
N ASP A 170 -10.12 -6.15 9.80
CA ASP A 170 -10.26 -5.33 11.02
C ASP A 170 -11.30 -5.90 12.01
N GLY A 171 -11.82 -7.10 11.72
CA GLY A 171 -12.89 -7.76 12.46
C GLY A 171 -14.28 -7.55 11.87
N HIS A 172 -14.46 -6.53 11.03
CA HIS A 172 -15.71 -6.29 10.30
C HIS A 172 -15.60 -6.74 8.84
N ASP A 173 -14.51 -6.36 8.18
CA ASP A 173 -14.29 -6.62 6.76
C ASP A 173 -12.91 -7.22 6.48
N TYR A 174 -12.81 -7.90 5.33
CA TYR A 174 -11.53 -8.35 4.78
C TYR A 174 -11.02 -7.32 3.78
N VAL A 175 -9.87 -6.72 4.09
CA VAL A 175 -9.22 -5.69 3.29
C VAL A 175 -8.16 -6.26 2.33
N ALA A 176 -7.71 -7.49 2.58
CA ALA A 176 -6.90 -8.25 1.63
C ALA A 176 -7.05 -9.76 1.85
N VAL A 177 -7.12 -10.51 0.75
CA VAL A 177 -7.16 -11.98 0.76
C VAL A 177 -6.15 -12.49 -0.27
N GLY A 178 -5.48 -13.59 0.03
CA GLY A 178 -4.63 -14.23 -0.97
C GLY A 178 -3.97 -15.50 -0.49
N SER A 179 -2.91 -15.88 -1.21
CA SER A 179 -2.09 -17.04 -0.90
C SER A 179 -0.60 -16.76 -1.16
N GLY A 180 0.23 -17.67 -0.67
CA GLY A 180 1.65 -17.72 -0.96
C GLY A 180 2.17 -19.15 -0.92
N LYS A 181 3.44 -19.30 -1.30
CA LYS A 181 4.14 -20.58 -1.26
C LYS A 181 5.31 -20.50 -0.28
N ALA A 182 5.41 -21.49 0.60
CA ALA A 182 6.56 -21.71 1.45
C ALA A 182 7.68 -22.39 0.65
N SER A 183 8.93 -22.26 1.12
CA SER A 183 10.09 -22.83 0.44
C SER A 183 10.18 -24.37 0.52
N ALA A 184 9.29 -25.01 1.27
CA ALA A 184 9.19 -26.45 1.40
C ALA A 184 7.73 -26.84 1.70
N ASP A 185 7.38 -28.08 1.34
CA ASP A 185 6.07 -28.65 1.56
C ASP A 185 6.08 -29.53 2.83
N ALA A 186 4.92 -29.67 3.48
CA ALA A 186 4.76 -30.58 4.61
C ALA A 186 5.25 -32.01 4.25
N PRO A 187 5.92 -32.72 5.17
CA PRO A 187 6.07 -32.42 6.60
C PRO A 187 7.25 -31.48 6.94
N LYS A 188 7.96 -30.93 5.95
CA LYS A 188 9.07 -30.02 6.22
C LYS A 188 8.56 -28.60 6.46
N TRP A 189 9.25 -27.87 7.33
CA TRP A 189 9.03 -26.43 7.51
C TRP A 189 9.68 -25.66 6.35
N GLY A 190 8.89 -24.90 5.61
CA GLY A 190 9.34 -23.99 4.57
C GLY A 190 9.30 -22.54 5.05
N LYS A 191 10.28 -21.72 4.66
CA LYS A 191 10.25 -20.28 4.91
C LYS A 191 9.31 -19.60 3.93
N PHE A 192 8.62 -18.55 4.36
CA PHE A 192 7.85 -17.68 3.48
C PHE A 192 8.08 -16.20 3.80
N SER A 193 7.85 -15.36 2.80
CA SER A 193 7.83 -13.90 2.91
C SER A 193 6.76 -13.35 1.98
N LYS A 194 5.96 -12.40 2.47
CA LYS A 194 4.88 -11.78 1.71
C LYS A 194 4.89 -10.28 1.91
N SER A 195 4.64 -9.55 0.83
CA SER A 195 4.24 -8.15 0.88
C SER A 195 2.85 -7.99 0.27
N VAL A 196 2.00 -7.24 0.96
CA VAL A 196 0.61 -6.96 0.56
C VAL A 196 0.45 -5.45 0.46
N SER A 197 -0.25 -4.99 -0.58
CA SER A 197 -0.55 -3.56 -0.79
C SER A 197 -2.04 -3.36 -0.64
N ILE A 198 -2.44 -2.57 0.34
CA ILE A 198 -3.85 -2.26 0.62
C ILE A 198 -4.08 -0.79 0.23
N PRO A 199 -5.09 -0.44 -0.59
CA PRO A 199 -5.44 0.96 -0.83
C PRO A 199 -5.62 1.71 0.49
N LEU A 200 -5.08 2.92 0.59
CA LEU A 200 -5.16 3.71 1.84
C LEU A 200 -6.63 4.00 2.23
N SER A 201 -7.55 4.03 1.27
CA SER A 201 -9.00 4.14 1.49
C SER A 201 -9.60 2.95 2.23
N ASP A 202 -8.98 1.78 2.10
CA ASP A 202 -9.50 0.51 2.61
C ASP A 202 -8.83 0.15 3.94
N VAL A 203 -7.83 0.93 4.36
CA VAL A 203 -7.21 0.81 5.67
C VAL A 203 -8.12 1.48 6.70
N PRO A 204 -8.49 0.79 7.80
CA PRO A 204 -9.40 1.35 8.80
C PRO A 204 -8.79 2.59 9.45
N VAL A 205 -9.61 3.59 9.75
CA VAL A 205 -9.13 4.83 10.37
C VAL A 205 -8.68 4.59 11.81
N ASN A 206 -9.40 3.72 12.52
CA ASN A 206 -9.16 3.34 13.91
C ASN A 206 -9.28 1.82 14.06
N GLY A 207 -8.49 1.24 14.96
CA GLY A 207 -8.61 -0.18 15.30
C GLY A 207 -7.35 -0.98 15.00
N THR A 208 -7.51 -2.30 14.98
CA THR A 208 -6.41 -3.24 14.81
C THR A 208 -6.62 -4.01 13.51
N LEU A 209 -5.64 -3.93 12.60
CA LEU A 209 -5.60 -4.87 11.47
C LEU A 209 -5.03 -6.19 11.96
N MET A 210 -5.75 -7.27 11.72
CA MET A 210 -5.37 -8.63 12.04
C MET A 210 -4.87 -9.34 10.79
N LEU A 211 -3.81 -10.13 10.93
CA LEU A 211 -3.36 -11.10 9.95
C LEU A 211 -3.79 -12.49 10.40
N GLU A 212 -4.55 -13.17 9.55
CA GLU A 212 -4.83 -14.59 9.65
C GLU A 212 -4.06 -15.33 8.57
N LEU A 213 -3.30 -16.36 8.95
CA LEU A 213 -2.69 -17.34 8.05
C LEU A 213 -3.36 -18.67 8.26
N TYR A 214 -3.64 -19.41 7.20
CA TYR A 214 -4.26 -20.72 7.33
C TYR A 214 -3.88 -21.65 6.16
N GLU A 215 -4.11 -22.93 6.37
CA GLU A 215 -4.09 -23.95 5.33
C GLU A 215 -5.53 -24.29 4.93
N LYS A 216 -5.77 -24.67 3.67
CA LYS A 216 -7.07 -25.23 3.29
C LYS A 216 -7.05 -26.73 3.42
N SER A 217 -8.04 -27.28 4.12
CA SER A 217 -8.27 -28.72 4.25
C SER A 217 -8.38 -29.36 2.86
N PRO A 218 -7.61 -30.42 2.57
CA PRO A 218 -7.72 -31.14 1.30
C PRO A 218 -9.08 -31.82 1.09
N LYS A 219 -9.87 -31.99 2.15
CA LYS A 219 -11.15 -32.72 2.11
C LYS A 219 -12.29 -31.84 1.59
N ASP A 220 -12.37 -30.61 2.08
CA ASP A 220 -13.53 -29.71 1.92
C ASP A 220 -13.13 -28.25 1.63
N GLY A 221 -11.83 -27.95 1.56
CA GLY A 221 -11.32 -26.61 1.30
C GLY A 221 -11.48 -25.64 2.48
N GLN A 222 -11.98 -26.12 3.63
CA GLN A 222 -12.20 -25.28 4.80
C GLN A 222 -10.86 -24.83 5.39
N PRO A 223 -10.78 -23.59 5.90
CA PRO A 223 -9.60 -23.11 6.61
C PRO A 223 -9.32 -23.94 7.88
N ILE A 224 -8.09 -24.43 7.99
CA ILE A 224 -7.55 -25.20 9.12
C ILE A 224 -6.18 -24.66 9.52
N HIS A 225 -5.72 -25.05 10.72
CA HIS A 225 -4.42 -24.65 11.27
C HIS A 225 -4.17 -23.13 11.29
N GLY A 226 -5.23 -22.37 11.61
CA GLY A 226 -5.19 -20.91 11.61
C GLY A 226 -4.17 -20.32 12.59
N TYR A 227 -3.43 -19.32 12.14
CA TYR A 227 -2.55 -18.47 12.95
C TYR A 227 -3.07 -17.03 12.87
N LEU A 228 -3.41 -16.44 14.02
CA LEU A 228 -3.96 -15.10 14.11
C LEU A 228 -3.04 -14.18 14.92
N THR A 229 -2.71 -13.01 14.38
CA THR A 229 -1.89 -12.01 15.07
C THR A 229 -2.26 -10.57 14.66
N PRO A 230 -2.11 -9.57 15.55
CA PRO A 230 -2.17 -8.17 15.14
C PRO A 230 -1.08 -7.84 14.11
N LEU A 231 -1.50 -7.36 12.94
CA LEU A 231 -0.63 -6.86 11.88
C LEU A 231 -0.27 -5.39 12.10
N ASP A 232 -1.24 -4.56 12.47
CA ASP A 232 -1.05 -3.13 12.66
C ASP A 232 -2.07 -2.54 13.63
N GLN A 233 -1.75 -1.39 14.22
CA GLN A 233 -2.63 -0.64 15.11
C GLN A 233 -2.78 0.79 14.60
N LEU A 234 -4.01 1.26 14.46
CA LEU A 234 -4.38 2.55 13.90
C LEU A 234 -5.21 3.39 14.90
N PRO A 235 -5.10 4.72 14.86
CA PRO A 235 -4.23 5.49 13.99
C PRO A 235 -2.76 5.35 14.39
N TRP A 236 -1.84 5.54 13.44
CA TRP A 236 -0.42 5.55 13.76
C TRP A 236 -0.10 6.74 14.67
N THR A 237 0.52 6.45 15.82
CA THR A 237 0.96 7.47 16.77
C THR A 237 2.44 7.79 16.57
N LYS A 238 2.79 9.07 16.81
CA LYS A 238 4.08 9.74 16.55
C LYS A 238 4.39 10.02 15.07
#